data_AF-D8F8L4-F1
#
_entry.id   AF-D8F8L4-F1
#
_cell.length_a   1.000
_cell.length_b   1.000
_cell.length_c   1.000
_cell.angle_alpha   90.00
_cell.angle_beta   90.00
_cell.angle_gamma   90.00
#
_symmetry.space_group_name_H-M   'P 1'
#
loop_
_entity.id
_entity.type
_entity.pdbx_description
1 polymer ?
#
loop_
_entity_poly.entity_id
_entity_poly.type
_entity_poly.pdbx_seq_one_letter_code
_entity_poly.pdbx_strand_id
1 'polypeptide(L)'
;MNVLKPNLKATVITLLEKRLSQREINRKTEINRKTIRRYAQLHHRAIFKETEHSNYPTLEGAATGSSVLPVQNAPPRPPALENPPKNGSACEPHRKWIKEQLRLGRNAMAIYQDLVELFAFTHQTTA
;
A
#
# COMPACT_ATOMS: atom_id res chain seq x y z
N MET A 1 3.66 -22.07 18.12
CA MET A 1 3.89 -20.61 18.09
C MET A 1 5.25 -20.32 18.72
N ASN A 2 6.33 -20.12 17.95
CA ASN A 2 7.59 -19.66 18.53
C ASN A 2 7.49 -18.18 18.83
N VAL A 3 7.30 -17.86 20.10
CA VAL A 3 7.12 -16.49 20.58
C VAL A 3 8.50 -15.96 20.97
N LEU A 4 8.96 -14.95 20.23
CA LEU A 4 10.17 -14.19 20.54
C LEU A 4 10.10 -13.68 21.99
N LYS A 5 11.22 -13.67 22.73
CA LYS A 5 11.27 -13.14 24.10
C LYS A 5 10.72 -11.71 24.15
N PRO A 6 9.96 -11.32 25.20
CA PRO A 6 9.28 -10.02 25.26
C PRO A 6 10.23 -8.83 25.10
N ASN A 7 11.42 -8.90 25.71
CA ASN A 7 12.44 -7.85 25.57
C ASN A 7 12.87 -7.63 24.11
N LEU A 8 13.13 -8.72 23.38
CA LEU A 8 13.50 -8.66 21.97
C LEU A 8 12.36 -8.13 21.09
N LYS A 9 11.10 -8.43 21.44
CA LYS A 9 9.94 -7.84 20.73
C LYS A 9 9.90 -6.32 20.89
N ALA A 10 10.06 -5.82 22.12
CA ALA A 10 10.07 -4.38 22.39
C ALA A 10 11.22 -3.69 21.63
N THR A 11 12.40 -4.31 21.59
CA THR A 11 13.52 -3.82 20.78
C THR A 11 13.17 -3.77 19.29
N VAL A 12 12.55 -4.80 18.73
CA VAL A 12 12.16 -4.78 17.30
C VAL A 12 11.13 -3.69 17.01
N ILE A 13 10.12 -3.52 17.89
CA ILE A 13 9.07 -2.50 17.73
C ILE A 13 9.70 -1.09 17.77
N THR A 14 10.50 -0.79 18.79
CA THR A 14 11.16 0.52 18.93
C THR A 14 12.11 0.82 17.75
N LEU A 15 12.79 -0.18 17.20
CA LEU A 15 13.63 0.02 16.01
C LEU A 15 12.79 0.29 14.75
N LEU A 16 11.59 -0.30 14.63
CA LEU A 16 10.66 -0.03 13.53
C LEU A 16 10.07 1.38 13.62
N GLU A 17 9.73 1.85 14.83
CA GLU A 17 9.29 3.23 15.08
C GLU A 17 10.36 4.25 14.68
N LYS A 18 11.63 3.95 14.97
CA LYS A 18 12.81 4.73 14.54
C LYS A 18 13.10 4.64 13.03
N ARG A 19 12.19 4.05 12.24
CA ARG A 19 12.28 3.91 10.77
C ARG A 19 13.51 3.14 10.28
N LEU A 20 14.08 2.26 11.10
CA LEU A 20 15.20 1.42 10.68
C LEU A 20 14.74 0.32 9.71
N SER A 21 15.61 -0.01 8.75
CA SER A 21 15.31 -1.08 7.79
C SER A 21 15.35 -2.47 8.45
N GLN A 22 14.53 -3.41 7.97
CA GLN A 22 14.51 -4.79 8.49
C GLN A 22 15.88 -5.48 8.41
N ARG A 23 16.70 -5.14 7.41
CA ARG A 23 18.07 -5.66 7.25
C ARG A 23 18.97 -5.16 8.37
N GLU A 24 18.82 -3.90 8.76
CA GLU A 24 19.62 -3.29 9.81
C GLU A 24 19.21 -3.80 11.21
N ILE A 25 17.90 -3.99 11.43
CA ILE A 25 17.38 -4.62 12.65
C ILE A 25 17.95 -6.04 12.80
N ASN A 26 17.99 -6.83 11.72
CA ASN A 26 18.61 -8.17 11.73
C ASN A 26 20.10 -8.10 12.12
N ARG A 27 20.87 -7.17 11.53
CA ARG A 27 22.29 -7.00 11.87
C ARG A 27 22.50 -6.62 13.35
N LYS A 28 21.63 -5.79 13.92
CA LYS A 28 21.77 -5.29 15.31
C LYS A 28 21.23 -6.25 16.38
N THR A 29 20.24 -7.06 16.03
CA THR A 29 19.52 -7.92 17.02
C THR A 29 19.72 -9.41 16.79
N GLU A 30 20.33 -9.81 15.67
CA GLU A 30 20.49 -11.21 15.22
C GLU A 30 19.17 -11.97 15.07
N ILE A 31 18.04 -11.25 15.05
CA ILE A 31 16.72 -11.84 14.86
C ILE A 31 16.50 -12.08 13.37
N ASN A 32 16.06 -13.30 13.03
CA ASN A 32 15.74 -13.66 11.66
C ASN A 32 14.79 -12.63 11.01
N ARG A 33 15.18 -12.15 9.83
CA ARG A 33 14.42 -11.16 9.05
C ARG A 33 12.96 -11.56 8.80
N LYS A 34 12.62 -12.86 8.69
CA LYS A 34 11.23 -13.34 8.59
C LYS A 34 10.40 -12.98 9.84
N THR A 35 11.02 -13.10 11.02
CA THR A 35 10.40 -12.77 12.30
C THR A 35 10.18 -11.27 12.39
N ILE A 36 11.19 -10.46 12.05
CA ILE A 36 11.09 -8.98 12.01
C ILE A 36 9.95 -8.54 11.07
N ARG A 37 9.87 -9.13 9.88
CA ARG A 37 8.80 -8.84 8.90
C ARG A 37 7.40 -9.10 9.47
N ARG A 38 7.21 -10.21 10.19
CA ARG A 38 5.92 -10.54 10.82
C ARG A 38 5.54 -9.50 11.88
N TYR A 39 6.49 -9.05 12.71
CA TYR A 39 6.24 -8.00 13.69
C TYR A 39 5.96 -6.64 13.05
N ALA A 40 6.65 -6.29 11.97
CA ALA A 40 6.37 -5.06 11.22
C ALA A 40 4.94 -5.02 10.66
N GLN A 41 4.45 -6.14 10.12
CA GLN A 41 3.07 -6.25 9.65
C GLN A 41 2.05 -6.09 10.79
N LEU A 42 2.31 -6.73 11.94
CA LEU A 42 1.45 -6.59 13.12
C LEU A 42 1.45 -5.14 13.65
N HIS A 43 2.61 -4.50 13.67
CA HIS A 43 2.76 -3.11 14.09
C HIS A 43 1.99 -2.14 13.18
N HIS A 44 2.13 -2.27 11.86
CA HIS A 44 1.34 -1.47 10.92
C HIS A 44 -0.16 -1.67 11.09
N ARG A 45 -0.59 -2.92 11.33
CA ARG A 45 -2.02 -3.23 11.59
C ARG A 45 -2.50 -2.63 12.91
N ALA A 46 -1.67 -2.62 13.95
CA ALA A 46 -1.99 -2.01 15.23
C ALA A 46 -2.14 -0.50 15.11
N ILE A 47 -1.19 0.18 14.46
CA ILE A 47 -1.26 1.63 14.18
C ILE A 47 -2.51 1.96 13.36
N PHE A 48 -2.79 1.20 12.30
CA PHE A 48 -3.98 1.42 11.47
C PHE A 48 -5.26 1.27 12.30
N LYS A 49 -5.33 0.24 13.17
CA LYS A 49 -6.48 0.02 14.05
C LYS A 49 -6.62 1.11 15.13
N GLU A 50 -5.54 1.62 15.69
CA GLU A 50 -5.57 2.77 16.61
C GLU A 50 -6.05 4.05 15.90
N THR A 51 -5.64 4.25 14.65
CA THR A 51 -6.08 5.38 13.82
C THR A 51 -7.59 5.30 13.54
N GLU A 52 -8.11 4.11 13.28
CA GLU A 52 -9.53 3.83 13.05
C GLU A 52 -10.38 3.91 14.33
N HIS A 53 -9.78 3.91 15.52
CA HIS A 53 -10.50 3.96 16.81
C HIS A 53 -10.37 5.34 17.49
N SER A 54 -9.62 6.27 16.87
CA SER A 54 -9.61 7.66 17.25
C SER A 54 -10.82 8.37 16.64
N ASN A 55 -11.82 8.68 17.48
CA ASN A 55 -13.03 9.41 17.11
C ASN A 55 -12.76 10.90 16.80
N TYR A 56 -11.81 11.21 15.93
CA TYR A 56 -11.62 12.57 15.41
C TYR A 56 -11.23 12.55 13.93
N PRO A 57 -11.93 13.29 13.05
CA PRO A 57 -11.46 13.49 11.69
C PRO A 57 -10.35 14.53 11.75
N THR A 58 -9.15 14.20 11.28
CA THR A 58 -8.14 15.22 10.97
C THR A 58 -7.75 15.09 9.51
N LEU A 59 -8.39 15.95 8.74
CA LEU A 59 -8.02 16.42 7.41
C LEU A 59 -6.76 17.31 7.54
N GLU A 60 -5.93 17.31 6.49
CA GLU A 60 -4.89 18.29 6.11
C GLU A 60 -3.44 18.11 6.61
N GLY A 61 -2.54 17.90 5.62
CA GLY A 61 -1.57 18.94 5.27
C GLY A 61 -0.16 18.84 5.86
N ALA A 62 0.79 18.27 5.11
CA ALA A 62 2.21 18.60 5.27
C ALA A 62 2.94 18.54 3.93
N ALA A 63 2.94 19.68 3.23
CA ALA A 63 3.94 20.02 2.23
C ALA A 63 5.05 20.83 2.91
N THR A 64 6.29 20.35 2.90
CA THR A 64 7.54 21.14 2.94
C THR A 64 8.68 20.19 2.60
N GLY A 65 9.45 20.57 1.58
CA GLY A 65 10.52 19.78 1.00
C GLY A 65 11.84 19.85 1.77
N SER A 66 12.75 18.93 1.46
CA SER A 66 14.11 19.27 0.99
C SER A 66 14.91 17.98 0.81
N SER A 67 15.56 17.93 -0.35
CA SER A 67 16.58 17.01 -0.84
C SER A 67 17.50 16.38 0.21
N VAL A 68 17.56 15.04 0.26
CA VAL A 68 18.81 14.25 0.20
C VAL A 68 18.48 12.92 -0.46
N LEU A 69 19.01 12.69 -1.65
CA LEU A 69 19.00 11.39 -2.32
C LEU A 69 19.91 10.42 -1.56
N PRO A 70 19.42 9.27 -1.06
CA PRO A 70 20.30 8.13 -0.87
C PRO A 70 20.47 7.48 -2.25
N VAL A 71 21.70 7.48 -2.74
CA VAL A 71 22.16 6.71 -3.91
C VAL A 71 21.67 5.27 -3.77
N GLN A 72 20.53 4.97 -4.39
CA GLN A 72 20.08 3.61 -4.61
C GLN A 72 20.82 3.13 -5.84
N ASN A 73 21.78 2.22 -5.65
CA ASN A 73 22.24 1.37 -6.75
C ASN A 73 21.05 0.51 -7.20
N ALA A 74 20.29 1.05 -8.14
CA ALA A 74 19.20 0.34 -8.77
C ALA A 74 19.78 -0.83 -9.57
N PRO A 75 19.19 -2.04 -9.51
CA PRO A 75 19.59 -3.11 -10.40
C PRO A 75 19.47 -2.66 -11.86
N PRO A 76 20.31 -3.17 -12.78
CA PRO A 76 20.31 -2.74 -14.18
C PRO A 76 18.91 -2.95 -14.77
N ARG A 77 18.24 -1.81 -15.02
CA ARG A 77 16.92 -1.76 -15.63
C ARG A 77 17.06 -2.27 -17.07
N PRO A 78 16.32 -3.31 -17.52
CA PRO A 78 16.26 -3.63 -18.94
C PRO A 78 15.72 -2.41 -19.70
N PRO A 79 16.18 -2.16 -20.93
CA PRO A 79 15.86 -0.95 -21.69
C PRO A 79 14.36 -0.70 -21.66
N ALA A 80 14.00 0.55 -21.39
CA ALA A 80 12.62 1.00 -21.30
C ALA A 80 11.84 0.47 -22.49
N LEU A 81 10.75 -0.24 -22.24
CA LEU A 81 9.72 -0.42 -23.26
C LEU A 81 9.19 0.99 -23.54
N GLU A 82 9.66 1.62 -24.62
CA GLU A 82 9.38 3.01 -25.01
C GLU A 82 7.91 3.29 -25.35
N ASN A 83 7.02 2.36 -25.02
CA ASN A 83 5.59 2.54 -25.13
C ASN A 83 4.95 1.88 -23.89
N PRO A 84 4.53 2.63 -22.85
CA PRO A 84 3.47 2.11 -21.99
C PRO A 84 2.32 1.74 -22.94
N PRO A 85 1.68 0.56 -22.79
CA PRO A 85 0.53 0.26 -23.61
C PRO A 85 -0.47 1.41 -23.43
N LYS A 86 -0.78 2.12 -24.53
CA LYS A 86 -1.87 3.11 -24.61
C LYS A 86 -3.25 2.43 -24.48
N ASN A 87 -3.28 1.28 -23.83
CA ASN A 87 -4.45 0.51 -23.54
C ASN A 87 -4.90 1.03 -22.19
N GLY A 88 -5.56 2.19 -22.23
CA GLY A 88 -6.32 2.67 -21.08
C GLY A 88 -7.15 1.52 -20.51
N SER A 89 -7.24 1.43 -19.18
CA SER A 89 -8.08 0.41 -18.55
C SER A 89 -9.45 0.43 -19.22
N ALA A 90 -10.08 -0.72 -19.46
CA ALA A 90 -11.41 -0.76 -20.09
C ALA A 90 -12.44 0.16 -19.36
N CYS A 91 -12.19 0.46 -18.09
CA CYS A 91 -12.98 1.38 -17.26
C CYS A 91 -12.73 2.87 -17.54
N GLU A 92 -11.74 3.24 -18.36
CA GLU A 92 -11.32 4.62 -18.59
C GLU A 92 -12.40 5.50 -19.26
N PRO A 93 -13.15 5.03 -20.27
CA PRO A 93 -14.30 5.75 -20.81
C PRO A 93 -15.40 6.00 -19.76
N HIS A 94 -15.57 5.04 -18.84
CA HIS A 94 -16.63 5.02 -17.83
C HIS A 94 -16.23 5.74 -16.52
N ARG A 95 -14.99 6.23 -16.42
CA ARG A 95 -14.39 6.76 -15.18
C ARG A 95 -15.19 7.90 -14.57
N LYS A 96 -15.74 8.80 -15.39
CA LYS A 96 -16.55 9.95 -14.90
C LYS A 96 -17.86 9.46 -14.28
N TRP A 97 -18.54 8.52 -14.93
CA TRP A 97 -19.80 7.96 -14.46
C TRP A 97 -19.61 7.14 -13.18
N ILE A 98 -18.58 6.29 -13.12
CA ILE A 98 -18.24 5.50 -11.92
C ILE A 98 -18.01 6.44 -10.72
N LYS A 99 -17.29 7.55 -10.91
CA LYS A 99 -17.05 8.54 -9.83
C LYS A 99 -18.35 9.16 -9.31
N GLU A 100 -19.32 9.45 -10.18
CA GLU A 100 -20.61 9.99 -9.75
C GLU A 100 -21.40 8.94 -8.96
N GLN A 101 -21.41 7.67 -9.41
CA GLN A 101 -22.09 6.60 -8.68
C GLN A 101 -21.44 6.30 -7.32
N LEU A 102 -20.12 6.43 -7.22
CA LEU A 102 -19.40 6.35 -5.95
C LEU A 102 -19.76 7.52 -5.02
N ARG A 103 -19.95 8.73 -5.57
CA ARG A 103 -20.41 9.90 -4.79
C ARG A 103 -21.83 9.72 -4.26
N LEU A 104 -22.67 9.00 -5.00
CA LEU A 104 -24.02 8.60 -4.58
C LEU A 104 -24.02 7.44 -3.57
N GLY A 105 -22.86 6.89 -3.21
CA GLY A 105 -22.73 5.81 -2.22
C GLY A 105 -23.23 4.45 -2.70
N ARG A 106 -23.33 4.23 -4.02
CA ARG A 106 -23.78 2.94 -4.56
C ARG A 106 -22.75 1.84 -4.32
N ASN A 107 -23.25 0.61 -4.15
CA ASN A 107 -22.42 -0.58 -4.04
C ASN A 107 -21.63 -0.82 -5.34
N ALA A 108 -20.34 -1.11 -5.23
CA ALA A 108 -19.45 -1.41 -6.36
C ALA A 108 -19.99 -2.52 -7.27
N MET A 109 -20.67 -3.53 -6.71
CA MET A 109 -21.27 -4.61 -7.51
C MET A 109 -22.43 -4.10 -8.37
N ALA A 110 -23.27 -3.20 -7.83
CA ALA A 110 -24.36 -2.59 -8.60
C ALA A 110 -23.82 -1.68 -9.71
N ILE A 111 -22.78 -0.90 -9.42
CA ILE A 111 -22.09 -0.07 -10.41
C ILE A 111 -21.54 -0.93 -11.55
N TYR A 112 -20.97 -2.10 -11.24
CA TYR A 112 -20.48 -3.03 -12.26
C TYR A 112 -21.62 -3.60 -13.13
N GLN A 113 -22.75 -3.98 -12.54
CA GLN A 113 -23.90 -4.50 -13.31
C GLN A 113 -24.47 -3.43 -14.23
N ASP A 114 -24.70 -2.22 -13.74
CA ASP A 114 -25.13 -1.07 -14.53
C ASP A 114 -24.15 -0.77 -15.67
N LEU A 115 -22.84 -0.99 -15.44
CA LEU A 115 -21.80 -0.80 -16.46
C LEU A 115 -21.87 -1.86 -17.56
N VAL A 116 -22.16 -3.11 -17.20
CA VAL A 116 -22.38 -4.20 -18.16
C VAL A 116 -23.68 -4.01 -18.94
N GLU A 117 -24.76 -3.60 -18.29
CA GLU A 117 -26.08 -3.44 -18.91
C GLU A 117 -26.17 -2.20 -19.81
N LEU A 118 -25.67 -1.05 -19.35
CA LEU A 118 -25.79 0.22 -20.09
C LEU A 118 -24.68 0.44 -21.11
N PHE A 119 -23.47 -0.09 -20.84
CA PHE A 119 -22.29 0.18 -21.67
C PHE A 119 -21.73 -1.08 -22.35
N ALA A 120 -22.46 -2.21 -22.29
CA ALA A 120 -22.05 -3.49 -22.89
C ALA A 120 -20.59 -3.85 -22.55
N PHE A 121 -20.20 -3.61 -21.30
CA PHE A 121 -18.81 -3.75 -20.88
C PHE A 121 -18.32 -5.18 -21.04
N THR A 122 -17.44 -5.39 -22.02
CA THR A 122 -16.81 -6.69 -22.27
C THR A 122 -15.61 -6.83 -21.35
N HIS A 123 -15.67 -7.78 -20.41
CA HIS A 123 -14.52 -8.16 -19.60
C HIS A 123 -13.52 -8.91 -20.49
N GLN A 124 -12.69 -8.17 -21.22
CA GLN A 124 -11.60 -8.76 -21.98
C GLN A 124 -10.49 -9.19 -21.02
N THR A 125 -10.66 -10.37 -20.41
CA THR A 125 -9.55 -11.16 -19.89
C THR A 125 -8.89 -11.86 -21.06
N THR A 126 -7.98 -11.17 -21.74
CA THR A 126 -7.02 -11.84 -22.61
C THR A 126 -6.04 -12.58 -21.69
N ALA A 127 -6.10 -13.91 -21.72
CA ALA A 127 -5.16 -14.80 -21.03
C ALA A 127 -3.79 -14.82 -21.74
#